data_AF-A0A7W6EVD0-F1
#
_entry.id   AF-A0A7W6EVD0-F1
#
_cell.length_a   1.000
_cell.length_b   1.000
_cell.length_c   1.000
_cell.angle_alpha   90.00
_cell.angle_beta   90.00
_cell.angle_gamma   90.00
#
_symmetry.space_group_name_H-M   'P 1'
#
loop_
_entity.id
_entity.type
_entity.pdbx_description
1 polymer ?
#
loop_
_entity_poly.entity_id
_entity_poly.type
_entity_poly.pdbx_seq_one_letter_code
_entity_poly.pdbx_strand_id
1 'polypeptide(L)'
;MPTSTRPNVNMVTCGGQATIPIVAAVNRVAKVHYGEIVASISSKSAGPGTRANIDEFTETTSQAIVDVGGATRGKAIIILNPAEPPLIMRDTVYCLCEDGDREAIRQSVHDMVADVQAYVPGYRLKQAAQFESIGDNQPLHISEMASTGRTSFTGLKVSVFLEVEGAAHYLPAYAGNLDIMTSAALKTAEKIAERMAA
;
A
#
# COMPACT_ATOMS: atom_id res chain seq x y z
N MET A 1 -17.90 16.42 19.24
CA MET A 1 -16.91 15.32 19.19
C MET A 1 -15.57 15.89 19.59
N PRO A 2 -14.77 15.25 20.46
CA PRO A 2 -13.48 15.81 20.83
C PRO A 2 -12.57 15.79 19.61
N THR A 3 -12.12 16.98 19.20
CA THR A 3 -11.06 17.23 18.23
C THR A 3 -9.74 16.70 18.79
N SER A 4 -9.53 15.38 18.72
CA SER A 4 -8.27 14.78 19.16
C SER A 4 -7.22 15.00 18.07
N THR A 5 -6.59 16.19 18.09
CA THR A 5 -5.32 16.39 17.41
C THR A 5 -4.28 15.55 18.16
N ARG A 6 -3.86 14.43 17.56
CA ARG A 6 -2.77 13.61 18.11
C ARG A 6 -1.49 14.45 18.09
N PRO A 7 -0.72 14.54 19.20
CA PRO A 7 0.52 15.31 19.23
C PRO A 7 1.66 14.65 18.43
N ASN A 8 1.50 13.38 18.05
CA ASN A 8 2.45 12.63 17.25
C ASN A 8 1.69 11.75 16.25
N VAL A 9 2.06 11.85 14.97
CA VAL A 9 1.50 11.07 13.87
C VAL A 9 2.66 10.38 13.15
N ASN A 10 2.55 9.08 12.94
CA ASN A 10 3.52 8.28 12.21
C ASN A 10 3.04 8.10 10.75
N MET A 11 3.95 8.25 9.79
CA MET A 11 3.65 8.16 8.36
C MET A 11 3.81 6.75 7.78
N VAL A 12 3.95 5.73 8.62
CA VAL A 12 4.22 4.35 8.23
C VAL A 12 5.54 4.27 7.45
N THR A 13 5.49 3.83 6.19
CA THR A 13 6.64 3.58 5.32
C THR A 13 6.27 3.95 3.89
N CYS A 14 7.26 4.08 3.00
CA CYS A 14 7.00 4.37 1.60
C CYS A 14 6.15 3.30 0.92
N GLY A 15 6.41 2.02 1.21
CA GLY A 15 5.56 0.92 0.76
C GLY A 15 4.15 1.05 1.33
N GLY A 16 4.00 1.40 2.61
CA GLY A 16 2.70 1.64 3.23
C GLY A 16 1.91 2.75 2.54
N GLN A 17 2.51 3.93 2.35
CA GLN A 17 1.85 5.05 1.68
C GLN A 17 1.47 4.74 0.22
N ALA A 18 2.28 3.93 -0.47
CA ALA A 18 1.97 3.51 -1.83
C ALA A 18 0.88 2.43 -1.91
N THR A 19 0.70 1.59 -0.88
CA THR A 19 -0.09 0.35 -1.04
C THR A 19 -1.30 0.23 -0.13
N ILE A 20 -1.27 0.80 1.07
CA ILE A 20 -2.40 0.80 2.01
C ILE A 20 -3.64 1.46 1.41
N PRO A 21 -3.55 2.57 0.64
CA PRO A 21 -4.72 3.13 -0.03
C PRO A 21 -5.44 2.11 -0.92
N ILE A 22 -4.68 1.27 -1.63
CA ILE A 22 -5.24 0.21 -2.49
C ILE A 22 -5.91 -0.88 -1.68
N VAL A 23 -5.32 -1.33 -0.56
CA VAL A 23 -5.96 -2.29 0.34
C VAL A 23 -7.30 -1.73 0.85
N ALA A 24 -7.32 -0.45 1.27
CA ALA A 24 -8.54 0.22 1.71
C ALA A 24 -9.59 0.34 0.58
N ALA A 25 -9.15 0.62 -0.65
CA ALA A 25 -10.02 0.69 -1.83
C ALA A 25 -10.68 -0.67 -2.15
N VAL A 26 -9.97 -1.78 -1.99
CA VAL A 26 -10.58 -3.12 -2.12
C VAL A 26 -11.51 -3.39 -0.94
N ASN A 27 -11.04 -3.14 0.29
CA ASN A 27 -11.76 -3.48 1.52
C ASN A 27 -13.08 -2.71 1.70
N ARG A 28 -13.20 -1.50 1.15
CA ARG A 28 -14.47 -0.74 1.17
C ARG A 28 -15.54 -1.32 0.24
N VAL A 29 -15.17 -2.23 -0.67
CA VAL A 29 -16.10 -2.89 -1.61
C VAL A 29 -16.34 -4.35 -1.21
N ALA A 30 -15.27 -5.10 -0.90
CA ALA A 30 -15.33 -6.50 -0.48
C ALA A 30 -14.34 -6.74 0.67
N LYS A 31 -14.79 -7.42 1.74
CA LYS A 31 -13.96 -7.60 2.95
C LYS A 31 -12.65 -8.29 2.61
N VAL A 32 -11.53 -7.64 2.92
CA VAL A 32 -10.18 -8.22 2.73
C VAL A 32 -9.83 -9.09 3.93
N HIS A 33 -9.60 -10.38 3.68
CA HIS A 33 -9.09 -11.32 4.66
C HIS A 33 -7.58 -11.20 4.79
N TYR A 34 -6.87 -11.18 3.67
CA TYR A 34 -5.41 -11.13 3.65
C TYR A 34 -4.93 -10.09 2.63
N GLY A 35 -4.18 -9.10 3.10
CA GLY A 35 -3.53 -8.09 2.28
C GLY A 35 -2.01 -8.30 2.30
N GLU A 36 -1.39 -8.40 1.14
CA GLU A 36 0.06 -8.51 1.00
C GLU A 36 0.58 -7.48 0.02
N ILE A 37 1.72 -6.88 0.37
CA ILE A 37 2.38 -5.90 -0.49
C ILE A 37 3.82 -6.29 -0.75
N VAL A 38 4.30 -5.97 -1.95
CA VAL A 38 5.69 -6.16 -2.36
C VAL A 38 6.20 -4.84 -2.91
N ALA A 39 7.01 -4.14 -2.13
CA ALA A 39 7.67 -2.90 -2.51
C ALA A 39 9.05 -3.20 -3.11
N SER A 40 9.29 -2.79 -4.35
CA SER A 40 10.58 -2.94 -5.03
C SER A 40 11.15 -1.57 -5.36
N ILE A 41 12.30 -1.25 -4.78
CA ILE A 41 12.95 0.06 -4.93
C ILE A 41 14.40 -0.10 -5.41
N SER A 42 14.94 0.96 -6.01
CA SER A 42 16.35 0.96 -6.40
C SER A 42 17.24 0.96 -5.17
N SER A 43 18.31 0.16 -5.19
CA SER A 43 19.29 0.09 -4.08
C SER A 43 19.92 1.45 -3.75
N LYS A 44 20.02 2.35 -4.74
CA LYS A 44 20.53 3.72 -4.58
C LYS A 44 19.58 4.64 -3.82
N SER A 45 18.27 4.39 -3.89
CA SER A 45 17.26 5.16 -3.14
C SER A 45 17.15 4.74 -1.66
N ALA A 46 17.71 3.57 -1.30
CA ALA A 46 17.70 3.06 0.07
C ALA A 46 18.99 3.46 0.81
N GLY A 47 18.91 4.57 1.57
CA GLY A 47 19.99 5.04 2.42
C GLY A 47 20.26 4.15 3.64
N PRO A 48 21.31 4.44 4.44
CA PRO A 48 21.68 3.64 5.61
C PRO A 48 20.55 3.48 6.63
N GLY A 49 19.74 4.54 6.84
CA GLY A 49 18.58 4.48 7.74
C GLY A 49 17.51 3.48 7.29
N THR A 50 17.21 3.38 5.98
CA THR A 50 16.27 2.38 5.46
C THR A 50 16.81 0.95 5.65
N ARG A 51 18.13 0.77 5.47
CA ARG A 51 18.78 -0.54 5.58
C ARG A 51 18.88 -1.02 7.02
N ALA A 52 19.08 -0.10 7.96
CA ALA A 52 19.16 -0.40 9.38
C ALA A 52 17.79 -0.76 10.00
N ASN A 53 16.68 -0.38 9.36
CA ASN A 53 15.32 -0.55 9.89
C ASN A 53 14.43 -1.39 8.96
N ILE A 54 14.98 -2.43 8.33
CA ILE A 54 14.25 -3.23 7.32
C ILE A 54 13.18 -4.11 7.96
N ASP A 55 13.40 -4.58 9.19
CA ASP A 55 12.44 -5.40 9.92
C ASP A 55 11.24 -4.52 10.33
N GLU A 56 11.51 -3.34 10.88
CA GLU A 56 10.50 -2.34 11.23
C GLU A 56 9.68 -1.92 10.01
N PHE A 57 10.29 -1.87 8.81
CA PHE A 57 9.54 -1.65 7.57
C PHE A 57 8.48 -2.73 7.39
N THR A 58 8.85 -4.01 7.49
CA THR A 58 7.92 -5.12 7.28
C THR A 58 6.84 -5.16 8.34
N GLU A 59 7.20 -4.98 9.62
CA GLU A 59 6.29 -5.05 10.76
C GLU A 59 5.30 -3.88 10.76
N THR A 60 5.81 -2.64 10.66
CA THR A 60 4.99 -1.42 10.68
C THR A 60 4.05 -1.37 9.49
N THR A 61 4.51 -1.76 8.31
CA THR A 61 3.67 -1.79 7.11
C THR A 61 2.60 -2.88 7.22
N SER A 62 2.96 -4.07 7.69
CA SER A 62 2.01 -5.17 7.89
C SER A 62 0.90 -4.79 8.88
N GLN A 63 1.25 -4.09 9.96
CA GLN A 63 0.28 -3.61 10.95
C GLN A 63 -0.63 -2.52 10.36
N ALA A 64 -0.07 -1.57 9.60
CA ALA A 64 -0.87 -0.51 8.99
C ALA A 64 -1.79 -1.01 7.85
N ILE A 65 -1.44 -2.10 7.16
CA ILE A 65 -2.36 -2.81 6.24
C ILE A 65 -3.61 -3.29 6.98
N VAL A 66 -3.49 -3.69 8.24
CA VAL A 66 -4.63 -4.08 9.09
C VAL A 66 -5.37 -2.84 9.59
N ASP A 67 -4.68 -1.95 10.30
CA ASP A 67 -5.31 -0.85 11.06
C ASP A 67 -5.89 0.24 10.15
N VAL A 68 -5.24 0.51 9.02
CA VAL A 68 -5.62 1.57 8.07
C VAL A 68 -6.22 0.97 6.81
N GLY A 69 -5.64 -0.11 6.29
CA GLY A 69 -6.15 -0.80 5.09
C GLY A 69 -7.42 -1.62 5.34
N GLY A 70 -7.65 -2.07 6.58
CA GLY A 70 -8.84 -2.84 6.98
C GLY A 70 -8.77 -4.33 6.67
N ALA A 71 -7.63 -4.84 6.22
CA ALA A 71 -7.41 -6.27 6.05
C ALA A 71 -7.44 -7.00 7.41
N THR A 72 -7.84 -8.28 7.42
CA THR A 72 -7.80 -9.07 8.68
C THR A 72 -6.36 -9.44 9.05
N ARG A 73 -5.51 -9.66 8.04
CA ARG A 73 -4.07 -9.88 8.18
C ARG A 73 -3.32 -9.11 7.09
N GLY A 74 -2.21 -8.49 7.48
CA GLY A 74 -1.28 -7.81 6.57
C GLY A 74 0.07 -8.51 6.48
N LYS A 75 0.71 -8.47 5.31
CA LYS A 75 2.11 -8.84 5.08
C LYS A 75 2.78 -7.80 4.19
N ALA A 76 4.01 -7.45 4.48
CA ALA A 76 4.81 -6.56 3.67
C ALA A 76 6.18 -7.17 3.35
N ILE A 77 6.59 -7.04 2.09
CA ILE A 77 7.90 -7.44 1.58
C ILE A 77 8.56 -6.21 0.95
N ILE A 78 9.86 -6.04 1.19
CA ILE A 78 10.68 -5.02 0.54
C ILE A 78 11.85 -5.68 -0.19
N ILE A 79 12.09 -5.28 -1.43
CA ILE A 79 13.19 -5.75 -2.28
C ILE A 79 14.03 -4.55 -2.74
N LEU A 80 15.34 -4.66 -2.54
CA LEU A 80 16.33 -3.68 -3.03
C LEU A 80 16.99 -4.22 -4.29
N ASN A 81 16.83 -3.52 -5.41
CA ASN A 81 17.37 -3.95 -6.69
C ASN A 81 18.46 -2.97 -7.21
N PRO A 82 19.69 -3.44 -7.49
CA PRO A 82 20.82 -2.60 -7.90
C PRO A 82 20.95 -2.40 -9.43
N ALA A 83 19.91 -2.67 -10.23
CA ALA A 83 19.97 -2.54 -11.68
C ALA A 83 20.33 -1.11 -12.16
N GLU A 84 20.92 -1.05 -13.36
CA GLU A 84 21.23 0.20 -14.08
C GLU A 84 20.57 0.19 -15.48
N PRO A 85 19.80 1.22 -15.86
CA PRO A 85 19.48 2.42 -15.06
C PRO A 85 18.64 2.09 -13.82
N PRO A 86 18.70 2.90 -12.75
CA PRO A 86 17.96 2.63 -11.51
C PRO A 86 16.47 2.52 -11.77
N LEU A 87 15.85 1.51 -11.18
CA LEU A 87 14.44 1.21 -11.37
C LEU A 87 13.55 2.26 -10.71
N ILE A 88 12.47 2.63 -11.39
CA ILE A 88 11.33 3.33 -10.79
C ILE A 88 10.72 2.42 -9.72
N MET A 89 10.29 3.00 -8.59
CA MET A 89 9.58 2.26 -7.55
C MET A 89 8.38 1.51 -8.12
N ARG A 90 8.30 0.22 -7.80
CA ARG A 90 7.18 -0.66 -8.14
C ARG A 90 6.60 -1.23 -6.87
N ASP A 91 5.27 -1.19 -6.78
CA ASP A 91 4.56 -1.84 -5.69
C ASP A 91 3.52 -2.80 -6.29
N THR A 92 3.47 -4.01 -5.74
CA THR A 92 2.40 -4.96 -6.05
C THR A 92 1.57 -5.16 -4.80
N VAL A 93 0.25 -5.09 -4.94
CA VAL A 93 -0.71 -5.31 -3.86
C VAL A 93 -1.55 -6.53 -4.21
N TYR A 94 -1.54 -7.52 -3.33
CA TYR A 94 -2.42 -8.67 -3.38
C TYR A 94 -3.46 -8.54 -2.27
N CYS A 95 -4.72 -8.68 -2.62
CA CYS A 95 -5.82 -8.76 -1.66
C CYS A 95 -6.60 -10.03 -1.92
N LEU A 96 -6.67 -10.90 -0.92
CA LEU A 96 -7.66 -11.97 -0.84
C LEU A 96 -8.88 -11.41 -0.11
N CYS A 97 -9.98 -11.23 -0.84
CA CYS A 97 -11.25 -10.76 -0.32
C CYS A 97 -12.37 -11.76 -0.54
N GLU A 98 -13.49 -11.51 0.11
CA GLU A 98 -14.77 -12.13 -0.24
C GLU A 98 -15.10 -11.90 -1.72
N ASP A 99 -15.94 -12.75 -2.29
CA ASP A 99 -16.47 -12.49 -3.64
C ASP A 99 -17.16 -11.13 -3.70
N GLY A 100 -16.98 -10.42 -4.81
CA GLY A 100 -17.51 -9.08 -4.97
C GLY A 100 -17.56 -8.65 -6.44
N ASP A 101 -18.22 -7.53 -6.67
CA ASP A 101 -18.30 -6.93 -8.01
C ASP A 101 -16.93 -6.42 -8.45
N ARG A 102 -16.38 -7.09 -9.47
CA ARG A 102 -15.06 -6.76 -10.04
C ARG A 102 -15.01 -5.36 -10.61
N GLU A 103 -16.11 -4.85 -11.17
CA GLU A 103 -16.17 -3.50 -11.71
C GLU A 103 -16.21 -2.46 -10.60
N ALA A 104 -16.98 -2.71 -9.54
CA ALA A 104 -16.98 -1.85 -8.36
C ALA A 104 -15.58 -1.78 -7.70
N ILE A 105 -14.87 -2.92 -7.60
CA ILE A 105 -13.49 -2.95 -7.09
C ILE A 105 -12.55 -2.17 -8.02
N ARG A 106 -12.66 -2.36 -9.34
CA ARG A 106 -11.85 -1.65 -10.33
C ARG A 106 -12.04 -0.14 -10.23
N GLN A 107 -13.30 0.33 -10.23
CA GLN A 107 -13.62 1.74 -10.10
C GLN A 107 -13.08 2.29 -8.77
N SER A 108 -13.28 1.55 -7.68
CA SER A 108 -12.78 1.95 -6.36
C SER A 108 -11.26 2.12 -6.33
N VAL A 109 -10.51 1.24 -7.00
CA VAL A 109 -9.05 1.34 -7.14
C VAL A 109 -8.66 2.56 -7.99
N HIS A 110 -9.37 2.81 -9.10
CA HIS A 110 -9.12 4.00 -9.94
C HIS A 110 -9.36 5.31 -9.19
N ASP A 111 -10.46 5.41 -8.43
CA ASP A 111 -10.77 6.59 -7.63
C ASP A 111 -9.68 6.84 -6.59
N MET A 112 -9.23 5.78 -5.91
CA MET A 112 -8.15 5.87 -4.93
C MET A 112 -6.81 6.29 -5.57
N VAL A 113 -6.50 5.80 -6.76
CA VAL A 113 -5.30 6.23 -7.50
C VAL A 113 -5.38 7.72 -7.82
N ALA A 114 -6.54 8.23 -8.24
CA ALA A 114 -6.75 9.65 -8.48
C ALA A 114 -6.58 10.49 -7.19
N ASP A 115 -7.08 10.00 -6.05
CA ASP A 115 -6.93 10.66 -4.75
C ASP A 115 -5.45 10.75 -4.32
N VAL A 116 -4.65 9.71 -4.60
CA VAL A 116 -3.21 9.69 -4.35
C VAL A 116 -2.47 10.62 -5.31
N GLN A 117 -2.87 10.65 -6.58
CA GLN A 117 -2.30 11.53 -7.61
C GLN A 117 -2.42 13.02 -7.27
N ALA A 118 -3.44 13.41 -6.50
CA ALA A 118 -3.61 14.80 -6.05
C ALA A 118 -2.42 15.32 -5.22
N TYR A 119 -1.59 14.44 -4.63
CA TYR A 119 -0.37 14.81 -3.92
C TYR A 119 0.90 14.11 -4.42
N VAL A 120 0.78 13.07 -5.26
CA VAL A 120 1.92 12.43 -5.93
C VAL A 120 1.56 12.18 -7.40
N PRO A 121 1.77 13.16 -8.30
CA PRO A 121 1.34 13.06 -9.70
C PRO A 121 1.89 11.85 -10.46
N GLY A 122 3.07 11.35 -10.09
CA GLY A 122 3.71 10.19 -10.71
C GLY A 122 3.20 8.83 -10.23
N TYR A 123 2.30 8.78 -9.25
CA TYR A 123 1.68 7.55 -8.75
C TYR A 123 0.63 7.04 -9.75
N ARG A 124 0.79 5.83 -10.28
CA ARG A 124 -0.13 5.29 -11.30
C ARG A 124 -0.19 3.77 -11.32
N LEU A 125 -1.28 3.27 -11.90
CA LEU A 125 -1.40 1.85 -12.25
C LEU A 125 -0.45 1.53 -13.41
N LYS A 126 0.40 0.52 -13.22
CA LYS A 126 1.21 -0.05 -14.31
C LYS A 126 0.40 -1.00 -15.19
N GLN A 127 -0.60 -1.66 -14.60
CA GLN A 127 -1.49 -2.59 -15.29
C GLN A 127 -2.91 -2.38 -14.75
N ALA A 128 -3.91 -2.75 -15.54
CA ALA A 128 -5.28 -2.87 -15.03
C ALA A 128 -5.29 -3.87 -13.84
N ALA A 129 -6.18 -3.63 -12.87
CA ALA A 129 -6.37 -4.55 -11.76
C ALA A 129 -6.72 -5.96 -12.30
N GLN A 130 -6.02 -6.96 -11.79
CA GLN A 130 -6.19 -8.37 -12.18
C GLN A 130 -7.04 -9.09 -11.14
N PHE A 131 -7.86 -10.02 -11.59
CA PHE A 131 -8.84 -10.71 -10.76
C PHE A 131 -8.76 -12.22 -11.00
N GLU A 132 -8.64 -12.98 -9.92
CA GLU A 132 -8.58 -14.43 -9.93
C GLU A 132 -9.61 -14.96 -8.93
N SER A 133 -10.53 -15.81 -9.39
CA SER A 133 -11.52 -16.45 -8.52
C SER A 133 -10.92 -17.70 -7.87
N ILE A 134 -11.09 -17.81 -6.56
CA ILE A 134 -10.64 -18.94 -5.74
C ILE A 134 -11.89 -19.72 -5.33
N GLY A 135 -12.13 -20.83 -6.03
CA GLY A 135 -13.29 -21.69 -5.83
C GLY A 135 -13.15 -22.65 -4.65
N ASP A 136 -14.28 -23.25 -4.27
CA ASP A 136 -14.39 -24.28 -3.23
C ASP A 136 -13.74 -25.61 -3.62
N ASN A 137 -13.58 -25.89 -4.92
CA ASN A 137 -12.89 -27.06 -5.45
C ASN A 137 -11.36 -27.02 -5.20
N GLN A 138 -10.77 -25.84 -5.06
CA GLN A 138 -9.35 -25.64 -4.76
C GLN A 138 -9.15 -24.37 -3.92
N PRO A 139 -9.52 -24.40 -2.63
CA PRO A 139 -9.39 -23.24 -1.77
C PRO A 139 -7.93 -22.91 -1.51
N LEU A 140 -7.64 -21.62 -1.33
CA LEU A 140 -6.30 -21.15 -0.99
C LEU A 140 -6.02 -21.41 0.49
N HIS A 141 -4.92 -22.12 0.76
CA HIS A 141 -4.47 -22.39 2.12
C HIS A 141 -3.39 -21.40 2.55
N ILE A 142 -3.64 -20.66 3.64
CA ILE A 142 -2.71 -19.68 4.22
C ILE A 142 -2.51 -20.05 5.69
N SER A 143 -1.33 -20.60 6.02
CA SER A 143 -1.02 -21.08 7.37
C SER A 143 -0.86 -19.94 8.37
N GLU A 144 -0.40 -18.77 7.91
CA GLU A 144 -0.25 -17.56 8.73
C GLU A 144 -1.58 -16.99 9.25
N MET A 145 -2.72 -17.46 8.72
CA MET A 145 -4.06 -17.11 9.18
C MET A 145 -4.56 -18.02 10.32
N ALA A 146 -3.77 -19.00 10.77
CA ALA A 146 -4.20 -19.93 11.84
C ALA A 146 -4.66 -19.22 13.12
N SER A 147 -4.04 -18.09 13.47
CA SER A 147 -4.42 -17.26 14.62
C SER A 147 -5.81 -16.62 14.49
N THR A 148 -6.37 -16.53 13.28
CA THR A 148 -7.73 -16.02 13.03
C THR A 148 -8.79 -17.14 13.06
N GLY A 149 -8.41 -18.38 13.38
CA GLY A 149 -9.32 -19.53 13.43
C GLY A 149 -9.71 -20.11 12.07
N ARG A 150 -9.10 -19.66 10.97
CA ARG A 150 -9.37 -20.12 9.59
C ARG A 150 -8.10 -20.07 8.76
N THR A 151 -7.76 -21.18 8.08
CA THR A 151 -6.58 -21.27 7.20
C THR A 151 -6.92 -21.57 5.74
N SER A 152 -8.18 -21.87 5.42
CA SER A 152 -8.65 -22.21 4.08
C SER A 152 -9.65 -21.17 3.58
N PHE A 153 -9.41 -20.60 2.40
CA PHE A 153 -10.14 -19.46 1.89
C PHE A 153 -10.63 -19.68 0.45
N THR A 154 -11.81 -19.17 0.19
CA THR A 154 -12.41 -18.99 -1.14
C THR A 154 -12.69 -17.51 -1.34
N GLY A 155 -13.01 -17.10 -2.56
CA GLY A 155 -13.41 -15.73 -2.88
C GLY A 155 -12.62 -15.19 -4.05
N LEU A 156 -12.18 -13.93 -3.93
CA LEU A 156 -11.54 -13.20 -5.01
C LEU A 156 -10.14 -12.75 -4.61
N LYS A 157 -9.15 -13.07 -5.45
CA LYS A 157 -7.82 -12.49 -5.38
C LYS A 157 -7.73 -11.32 -6.35
N VAL A 158 -7.48 -10.14 -5.81
CA VAL A 158 -7.25 -8.90 -6.54
C VAL A 158 -5.76 -8.61 -6.54
N SER A 159 -5.17 -8.40 -7.72
CA SER A 159 -3.76 -8.01 -7.86
C SER A 159 -3.67 -6.63 -8.53
N VAL A 160 -3.01 -5.69 -7.85
CA VAL A 160 -2.82 -4.33 -8.33
C VAL A 160 -1.33 -4.05 -8.48
N PHE A 161 -0.95 -3.51 -9.63
CA PHE A 161 0.44 -3.23 -9.98
C PHE A 161 0.62 -1.74 -10.13
N LEU A 162 1.46 -1.14 -9.30
CA LEU A 162 1.72 0.28 -9.25
C LEU A 162 3.12 0.59 -9.76
N GLU A 163 3.29 1.79 -10.29
CA GLU A 163 4.59 2.44 -10.39
C GLU A 163 4.50 3.86 -9.83
N VAL A 164 5.55 4.28 -9.12
CA VAL A 164 5.60 5.58 -8.46
C VAL A 164 6.82 6.32 -8.97
N GLU A 165 6.56 7.31 -9.83
CA GLU A 165 7.58 8.23 -10.33
C GLU A 165 7.67 9.46 -9.41
N GLY A 166 8.89 9.82 -9.03
CA GLY A 166 9.15 11.01 -8.24
C GLY A 166 9.16 12.29 -9.07
N ALA A 167 8.85 13.42 -8.45
CA ALA A 167 8.96 14.78 -8.96
C ALA A 167 10.42 15.25 -9.14
N ALA A 168 11.39 14.44 -8.72
CA ALA A 168 12.82 14.67 -8.86
C ALA A 168 13.35 15.91 -8.10
N HIS A 169 12.77 16.21 -6.93
CA HIS A 169 13.19 17.36 -6.12
C HIS A 169 14.60 17.23 -5.52
N TYR A 170 15.04 16.00 -5.22
CA TYR A 170 16.37 15.74 -4.64
C TYR A 170 17.10 14.59 -5.35
N LEU A 171 16.49 13.41 -5.41
CA LEU A 171 16.95 12.30 -6.24
C LEU A 171 16.22 12.31 -7.60
N PRO A 172 16.75 11.68 -8.66
CA PRO A 172 16.06 11.60 -9.95
C PRO A 172 14.70 10.90 -9.84
N ALA A 173 13.87 11.01 -10.89
CA ALA A 173 12.47 10.54 -10.93
C ALA A 173 12.26 9.05 -10.58
N TYR A 174 13.30 8.23 -10.61
CA TYR A 174 13.21 6.83 -10.16
C TYR A 174 12.95 6.70 -8.64
N ALA A 175 13.25 7.72 -7.84
CA ALA A 175 13.18 7.69 -6.38
C ALA A 175 11.79 8.08 -5.84
N GLY A 176 10.71 7.59 -6.47
CA GLY A 176 9.34 7.87 -6.05
C GLY A 176 9.01 7.38 -4.63
N ASN A 177 9.82 6.48 -4.07
CA ASN A 177 9.73 6.04 -2.68
C ASN A 177 9.98 7.15 -1.66
N LEU A 178 10.81 8.15 -1.99
CA LEU A 178 10.99 9.32 -1.14
C LEU A 178 9.79 10.25 -1.27
N ASP A 179 9.38 10.52 -2.51
CA ASP A 179 8.35 11.52 -2.80
C ASP A 179 6.97 11.11 -2.28
N ILE A 180 6.61 9.82 -2.33
CA ILE A 180 5.36 9.33 -1.75
C ILE A 180 5.30 9.56 -0.24
N MET A 181 6.43 9.43 0.47
CA MET A 181 6.51 9.65 1.90
C MET A 181 6.49 11.13 2.27
N THR A 182 7.32 11.94 1.61
CA THR A 182 7.44 13.36 1.93
C THR A 182 6.18 14.12 1.56
N SER A 183 5.54 13.79 0.44
CA SER A 183 4.28 14.39 0.02
C SER A 183 3.12 14.02 0.95
N ALA A 184 3.06 12.75 1.39
CA ALA A 184 2.06 12.33 2.39
C ALA A 184 2.26 13.04 3.74
N ALA A 185 3.52 13.20 4.18
CA ALA A 185 3.84 13.90 5.42
C ALA A 185 3.44 15.39 5.35
N LEU A 186 3.76 16.06 4.24
CA LEU A 186 3.39 17.46 4.00
C LEU A 186 1.86 17.62 3.99
N LYS A 187 1.14 16.82 3.19
CA LYS A 187 -0.32 16.85 3.12
C LYS A 187 -0.98 16.61 4.48
N THR A 188 -0.40 15.73 5.29
CA THR A 188 -0.88 15.46 6.66
C THR A 188 -0.70 16.67 7.56
N ALA A 189 0.48 17.31 7.55
CA ALA A 189 0.76 18.50 8.33
C ALA A 189 -0.12 19.69 7.91
N GLU A 190 -0.32 19.90 6.62
CA GLU A 190 -1.24 20.93 6.08
C GLU A 190 -2.67 20.71 6.59
N LYS A 191 -3.18 19.48 6.54
CA LYS A 191 -4.52 19.14 7.06
C LYS A 191 -4.66 19.34 8.56
N ILE A 192 -3.59 19.11 9.33
CA ILE A 192 -3.58 19.40 10.78
C ILE A 192 -3.63 20.91 11.00
N ALA A 193 -2.81 21.68 10.28
CA ALA A 193 -2.78 23.14 10.38
C ALA A 193 -4.13 23.79 10.00
N GLU A 194 -4.74 23.34 8.90
CA GLU A 194 -6.08 23.80 8.48
C GLU A 194 -7.13 23.55 9.57
N ARG A 195 -7.09 22.38 10.24
CA ARG A 195 -8.03 22.04 11.32
C ARG A 195 -7.77 22.79 12.62
N MET A 196 -6.54 23.23 12.86
CA MET A 196 -6.20 24.05 14.03
C MET A 196 -6.57 25.52 13.83
N ALA A 197 -6.62 25.97 12.57
CA ALA A 197 -6.98 27.34 12.20
C ALA A 197 -8.49 27.56 12.03
N ALA A 198 -9.27 26.47 11.89
CA ALA A 198 -10.74 26.47 11.78
C ALA A 198 -11.41 26.44 13.16
#